data_AF-A0A9E7KQZ9-F1
#
_entry.id   AF-A0A9E7KQZ9-F1
#
_cell.length_a   1.000
_cell.length_b   1.000
_cell.length_c   1.000
_cell.angle_alpha   90.00
_cell.angle_beta   90.00
_cell.angle_gamma   90.00
#
_symmetry.space_group_name_H-M   'P 1'
#
loop_
_entity.id
_entity.type
_entity.pdbx_description
1 polymer ?
#
loop_
_entity_poly.entity_id
_entity_poly.type
_entity_poly.pdbx_seq_one_letter_code
_entity_poly.pdbx_strand_id
1 'polypeptide(L)'
;MNLSSAMIDPRSQPQNAPASTLGAAALALHYANVIVLIEKLATSAHLMDADVRDDLYSMLTTSIKAALRARLKPYGKNLAPPAHNPALAAEWTAAVRGMLERLAPLAHNMIRWHSERSFEQQSSVPSSGILLLQTLYFADQRKAEDAITELLVGLNCLWRYRLIY
;
A
#
# COMPACT_ATOMS: atom_id res chain seq x y z
N MET A 1 31.04 42.07 -11.99
CA MET A 1 31.09 40.68 -12.51
C MET A 1 30.36 39.79 -11.51
N ASN A 2 29.44 38.98 -12.03
CA ASN A 2 28.56 38.00 -11.37
C ASN A 2 29.31 37.08 -10.37
N LEU A 3 28.69 36.46 -9.35
CA LEU A 3 27.60 35.49 -9.49
C LEU A 3 26.76 35.36 -8.22
N SER A 4 25.46 35.40 -8.47
CA SER A 4 24.31 35.05 -7.64
C SER A 4 24.54 33.84 -6.74
N SER A 5 24.38 34.03 -5.43
CA SER A 5 24.04 32.96 -4.51
C SER A 5 22.60 32.56 -4.84
N ALA A 6 22.44 31.40 -5.46
CA ALA A 6 21.15 30.89 -5.90
C ALA A 6 20.20 30.81 -4.71
N MET A 7 19.14 31.62 -4.77
CA MET A 7 17.92 31.46 -3.98
C MET A 7 17.46 30.01 -4.14
N ILE A 8 17.52 29.25 -3.05
CA ILE A 8 16.76 28.02 -2.91
C ILE A 8 15.29 28.44 -3.05
N ASP A 9 14.66 28.13 -4.19
CA ASP A 9 13.24 28.41 -4.40
C ASP A 9 12.42 27.54 -3.43
N PRO A 10 11.66 28.11 -2.48
CA PRO A 10 10.89 27.34 -1.49
C PRO A 10 9.66 26.63 -2.08
N ARG A 11 9.39 26.74 -3.38
CA ARG A 11 8.10 26.35 -3.98
C ARG A 11 8.02 24.91 -4.51
N SER A 12 9.02 24.08 -4.26
CA SER A 12 8.95 22.62 -4.45
C SER A 12 8.65 21.87 -3.15
N GLN A 13 8.21 22.57 -2.09
CA GLN A 13 7.67 21.92 -0.91
C GLN A 13 6.28 21.35 -1.25
N PRO A 14 6.10 20.03 -1.25
CA PRO A 14 4.82 19.46 -1.58
C PRO A 14 3.90 19.82 -0.40
N GLN A 15 2.87 20.62 -0.70
CA GLN A 15 1.80 21.12 0.19
C GLN A 15 1.87 20.52 1.60
N ASN A 16 2.28 21.33 2.60
CA ASN A 16 2.55 20.97 4.01
C ASN A 16 1.64 19.85 4.52
N ALA A 17 2.02 18.60 4.26
CA ALA A 17 1.32 17.46 4.77
C ALA A 17 1.73 17.33 6.24
N PRO A 18 0.79 17.08 7.16
CA PRO A 18 1.14 16.86 8.57
C PRO A 18 2.23 15.78 8.69
N ALA A 19 3.14 15.91 9.65
CA ALA A 19 4.27 14.98 9.80
C ALA A 19 3.86 13.51 9.99
N SER A 20 2.59 13.25 10.33
CA SER A 20 2.02 11.91 10.46
C SER A 20 1.52 11.31 9.14
N THR A 21 1.60 12.01 8.00
CA THR A 21 1.07 11.52 6.73
C THR A 21 2.11 10.80 5.88
N LEU A 22 1.62 9.95 4.97
CA LEU A 22 2.45 9.24 4.00
C LEU A 22 3.20 10.16 3.04
N GLY A 23 2.63 11.32 2.70
CA GLY A 23 3.29 12.32 1.87
C GLY A 23 4.50 12.93 2.58
N ALA A 24 4.37 13.28 3.85
CA ALA A 24 5.48 13.80 4.66
C ALA A 24 6.58 12.74 4.89
N ALA A 25 6.20 11.47 5.03
CA ALA A 25 7.13 10.34 5.18
C ALA A 25 7.72 9.83 3.85
N ALA A 26 7.35 10.40 2.70
CA ALA A 26 7.71 9.92 1.36
C ALA A 26 7.32 8.44 1.09
N LEU A 27 6.28 7.94 1.76
CA LEU A 27 5.80 6.55 1.65
C LEU A 27 4.58 6.40 0.74
N ALA A 28 3.92 7.49 0.35
CA ALA A 28 2.63 7.44 -0.36
C ALA A 28 2.67 6.61 -1.65
N LEU A 29 3.66 6.83 -2.51
CA LEU A 29 3.82 6.05 -3.75
C LEU A 29 4.20 4.59 -3.48
N HIS A 30 5.11 4.39 -2.53
CA HIS A 30 5.58 3.06 -2.16
C HIS A 30 4.43 2.19 -1.65
N TYR A 31 3.61 2.72 -0.74
CA TYR A 31 2.44 2.02 -0.22
C TYR A 31 1.32 1.88 -1.26
N ALA A 32 1.18 2.82 -2.19
CA ALA A 32 0.29 2.64 -3.34
C ALA A 32 0.66 1.40 -4.17
N ASN A 33 1.95 1.23 -4.48
CA ASN A 33 2.44 0.05 -5.22
C ASN A 33 2.18 -1.26 -4.46
N VAL A 34 2.38 -1.27 -3.15
CA VAL A 34 2.06 -2.45 -2.30
C VAL A 34 0.56 -2.77 -2.35
N ILE A 35 -0.32 -1.78 -2.21
CA ILE A 35 -1.77 -1.97 -2.25
C ILE A 35 -2.23 -2.50 -3.60
N VAL A 36 -1.73 -1.94 -4.71
CA VAL A 36 -2.07 -2.42 -6.06
C VAL A 36 -1.57 -3.85 -6.31
N LEU A 37 -0.39 -4.21 -5.81
CA LEU A 37 0.09 -5.59 -5.89
C LEU A 37 -0.82 -6.54 -5.10
N ILE A 38 -1.18 -6.19 -3.85
CA ILE A 38 -2.12 -6.96 -3.03
C ILE A 38 -3.47 -7.15 -3.75
N GLU A 39 -4.03 -6.10 -4.35
CA GLU A 39 -5.28 -6.15 -5.10
C GLU A 39 -5.22 -7.16 -6.26
N LYS A 40 -4.13 -7.12 -7.04
CA LYS A 40 -3.89 -8.07 -8.14
C LYS A 40 -3.84 -9.50 -7.63
N LEU A 41 -3.16 -9.74 -6.51
CA LEU A 41 -3.04 -11.08 -5.92
C LEU A 41 -4.35 -11.59 -5.33
N ALA A 42 -5.16 -10.70 -4.75
CA ALA A 42 -6.48 -11.04 -4.23
C ALA A 42 -7.46 -11.41 -5.36
N THR A 43 -7.33 -10.78 -6.52
CA THR A 43 -8.19 -11.04 -7.70
C THR A 43 -7.72 -12.26 -8.49
N SER A 44 -6.41 -12.47 -8.58
CA SER A 44 -5.79 -13.48 -9.44
C SER A 44 -4.88 -14.40 -8.64
N ALA A 45 -5.49 -15.31 -7.90
CA ALA A 45 -4.76 -16.28 -7.08
C ALA A 45 -3.88 -17.27 -7.87
N HIS A 46 -4.02 -17.33 -9.21
CA HIS A 46 -3.12 -18.12 -10.06
C HIS A 46 -1.78 -17.41 -10.34
N LEU A 47 -1.68 -16.11 -10.08
CA LEU A 47 -0.43 -15.34 -10.19
C LEU A 47 0.53 -15.61 -9.02
N MET A 48 0.22 -16.60 -8.19
CA MET A 48 0.91 -16.87 -6.94
C MET A 48 2.04 -17.87 -7.12
N ASP A 49 3.08 -17.43 -7.80
CA ASP A 49 4.37 -18.10 -7.74
C ASP A 49 5.15 -17.67 -6.48
N ALA A 50 6.13 -18.48 -6.08
CA ALA A 50 7.04 -18.18 -4.99
C ALA A 50 7.71 -16.81 -5.20
N ASP A 51 8.12 -16.52 -6.43
CA ASP A 51 8.77 -15.27 -6.83
C ASP A 51 7.90 -14.04 -6.52
N VAL A 52 6.60 -14.10 -6.80
CA VAL A 52 5.68 -12.97 -6.55
C VAL A 52 5.46 -12.72 -5.06
N ARG A 53 5.50 -13.78 -4.23
CA ARG A 53 5.46 -13.61 -2.77
C ARG A 53 6.74 -12.95 -2.28
N ASP A 54 7.88 -13.38 -2.78
CA ASP A 54 9.18 -12.84 -2.39
C ASP A 54 9.31 -11.37 -2.80
N ASP A 55 8.83 -11.02 -3.99
CA ASP A 55 8.72 -9.63 -4.45
C ASP A 55 7.84 -8.79 -3.51
N LEU A 56 6.63 -9.28 -3.18
CA LEU A 56 5.74 -8.59 -2.23
C LEU A 56 6.43 -8.39 -0.88
N TYR A 57 7.07 -9.42 -0.33
CA TYR A 57 7.79 -9.34 0.94
C TYR A 57 8.99 -8.39 0.87
N SER A 58 9.70 -8.34 -0.26
CA SER A 58 10.82 -7.43 -0.48
C SER A 58 10.37 -5.97 -0.42
N MET A 59 9.18 -5.67 -0.97
CA MET A 59 8.58 -4.35 -0.99
C MET A 59 8.08 -3.88 0.39
N LEU A 60 7.95 -4.74 1.40
CA LEU A 60 7.43 -4.29 2.70
C LEU A 60 8.50 -3.52 3.48
N THR A 61 8.10 -2.40 4.08
CA THR A 61 8.91 -1.66 5.04
C THR A 61 9.16 -2.49 6.31
N THR A 62 10.20 -2.13 7.06
CA THR A 62 10.53 -2.80 8.33
C THR A 62 9.38 -2.73 9.34
N SER A 63 8.63 -1.61 9.38
CA SER A 63 7.46 -1.45 10.24
C SER A 63 6.36 -2.46 9.91
N ILE A 64 5.97 -2.55 8.64
CA ILE A 64 4.94 -3.51 8.17
C ILE A 64 5.41 -4.96 8.39
N LYS A 65 6.68 -5.28 8.09
CA LYS A 65 7.24 -6.62 8.37
C LYS A 65 7.16 -6.98 9.86
N ALA A 66 7.49 -6.04 10.75
CA ALA A 66 7.43 -6.24 12.19
C ALA A 66 5.97 -6.43 12.67
N ALA A 67 5.05 -5.57 12.20
CA ALA A 67 3.63 -5.66 12.51
C ALA A 67 3.02 -6.98 12.01
N LEU A 68 3.33 -7.39 10.79
CA LEU A 68 2.90 -8.65 10.20
C LEU A 68 3.40 -9.85 11.01
N ARG A 69 4.69 -9.87 11.40
CA ARG A 69 5.24 -10.93 12.26
C ARG A 69 4.54 -10.97 13.62
N ALA A 70 4.30 -9.82 14.24
CA ALA A 70 3.60 -9.74 15.52
C ALA A 70 2.16 -10.27 15.41
N ARG A 71 1.47 -9.93 14.32
CA ARG A 71 0.11 -10.40 14.02
C ARG A 71 0.08 -11.88 13.70
N LEU A 72 1.06 -12.44 12.99
CA LEU A 72 1.11 -13.86 12.61
C LEU A 72 1.65 -14.79 13.71
N LYS A 73 2.44 -14.27 14.67
CA LYS A 73 3.05 -15.06 15.76
C LYS A 73 2.05 -15.90 16.58
N PRO A 74 0.87 -15.40 16.96
CA PRO A 74 -0.16 -16.20 17.64
C PRO A 74 -0.70 -17.34 16.77
N TYR A 75 -0.77 -17.13 15.45
CA TYR A 75 -1.29 -18.10 14.47
C TYR A 75 -0.27 -19.19 14.09
N GLY A 76 1.00 -19.06 14.47
CA GLY A 76 2.05 -20.03 14.13
C GLY A 76 2.14 -21.24 15.05
N LYS A 77 1.60 -21.18 16.27
CA LYS A 77 1.71 -22.26 17.27
C LYS A 77 0.43 -23.07 17.50
N ASN A 78 -0.74 -22.51 17.17
CA ASN A 78 -2.04 -23.09 17.55
C ASN A 78 -3.03 -23.23 16.40
N LEU A 79 -2.66 -22.99 15.15
CA LEU A 79 -3.57 -23.26 14.05
C LEU A 79 -3.59 -24.78 13.81
N ALA A 80 -4.68 -25.42 14.25
CA ALA A 80 -5.20 -26.57 13.55
C ALA A 80 -5.17 -26.27 12.03
N PRO A 81 -4.89 -27.26 11.17
CA PRO A 81 -4.80 -27.03 9.72
C PRO A 81 -6.01 -26.21 9.24
N PRO A 82 -5.86 -25.32 8.23
CA PRO A 82 -6.95 -24.48 7.69
C PRO A 82 -8.16 -25.28 7.15
N ALA A 83 -8.21 -26.58 7.34
CA ALA A 83 -9.23 -27.51 6.90
C ALA A 83 -10.57 -27.47 7.68
N HIS A 84 -10.84 -26.48 8.55
CA HIS A 84 -12.05 -26.58 9.40
C HIS A 84 -12.90 -25.32 9.64
N ASN A 85 -12.65 -24.20 8.97
CA ASN A 85 -13.58 -23.07 9.09
C ASN A 85 -13.75 -22.26 7.80
N PRO A 86 -14.63 -22.69 6.88
CA PRO A 86 -14.95 -21.93 5.67
C PRO A 86 -15.61 -20.56 5.96
N ALA A 87 -16.28 -20.41 7.12
CA ALA A 87 -16.86 -19.13 7.52
C ALA A 87 -15.76 -18.09 7.78
N LEU A 88 -14.66 -18.50 8.42
CA LEU A 88 -13.50 -17.62 8.64
C LEU A 88 -12.85 -17.17 7.32
N ALA A 89 -12.76 -18.06 6.32
CA ALA A 89 -12.26 -17.69 4.99
C ALA A 89 -13.19 -16.69 4.29
N ALA A 90 -14.52 -16.86 4.43
CA ALA A 90 -15.50 -15.94 3.89
C ALA A 90 -15.43 -14.56 4.58
N GLU A 91 -15.28 -14.52 5.91
CA GLU A 91 -15.08 -13.28 6.67
C GLU A 91 -13.83 -12.53 6.22
N TRP A 92 -12.69 -13.22 6.10
CA TRP A 92 -11.46 -12.60 5.60
C TRP A 92 -11.60 -12.15 4.14
N THR A 93 -12.32 -12.90 3.30
CA THR A 93 -12.60 -12.49 1.92
C THR A 93 -13.39 -11.18 1.89
N ALA A 94 -14.44 -11.07 2.70
CA ALA A 94 -15.25 -9.85 2.79
C ALA A 94 -14.46 -8.67 3.35
N ALA A 95 -13.65 -8.89 4.40
CA ALA A 95 -12.81 -7.86 5.01
C ALA A 95 -11.75 -7.33 4.04
N VAL A 96 -11.01 -8.22 3.37
CA VAL A 96 -10.00 -7.85 2.36
C VAL A 96 -10.65 -7.07 1.23
N ARG A 97 -11.80 -7.53 0.71
CA ARG A 97 -12.54 -6.83 -0.34
C ARG A 97 -12.95 -5.42 0.10
N GLY A 98 -13.58 -5.28 1.26
CA GLY A 98 -14.04 -3.97 1.75
C GLY A 98 -12.90 -3.01 2.10
N MET A 99 -11.71 -3.52 2.43
CA MET A 99 -10.51 -2.68 2.54
C MET A 99 -10.00 -2.23 1.17
N LEU A 100 -9.90 -3.14 0.20
CA LEU A 100 -9.44 -2.83 -1.15
C LEU A 100 -10.40 -1.87 -1.87
N GLU A 101 -11.71 -2.01 -1.73
CA GLU A 101 -12.69 -1.08 -2.29
C GLU A 101 -12.46 0.37 -1.84
N ARG A 102 -11.95 0.57 -0.62
CA ARG A 102 -11.63 1.90 -0.08
C ARG A 102 -10.23 2.39 -0.45
N LEU A 103 -9.26 1.48 -0.55
CA LEU A 103 -7.84 1.84 -0.71
C LEU A 103 -7.35 1.79 -2.16
N ALA A 104 -7.83 0.85 -2.96
CA ALA A 104 -7.36 0.66 -4.33
C ALA A 104 -7.56 1.92 -5.19
N PRO A 105 -8.72 2.61 -5.19
CA PRO A 105 -8.88 3.84 -5.97
C PRO A 105 -7.84 4.92 -5.61
N LEU A 106 -7.55 5.08 -4.31
CA LEU A 106 -6.56 6.05 -3.82
C LEU A 106 -5.14 5.66 -4.22
N ALA A 107 -4.82 4.36 -4.20
CA ALA A 107 -3.53 3.83 -4.62
C ALA A 107 -3.30 4.01 -6.12
N HIS A 108 -4.28 3.65 -6.95
CA HIS A 108 -4.22 3.87 -8.41
C HIS A 108 -4.08 5.35 -8.75
N ASN A 109 -4.84 6.23 -8.09
CA ASN A 109 -4.71 7.67 -8.26
C ASN A 109 -3.33 8.18 -7.86
N MET A 110 -2.71 7.64 -6.81
CA MET A 110 -1.34 8.02 -6.41
C MET A 110 -0.31 7.66 -7.49
N ILE A 111 -0.39 6.45 -8.06
CA ILE A 111 0.51 6.00 -9.13
C ILE A 111 0.30 6.85 -10.38
N ARG A 112 -0.96 7.11 -10.74
CA ARG A 112 -1.33 7.97 -11.87
C ARG A 112 -0.81 9.40 -11.68
N TRP A 113 -1.11 10.01 -10.54
CA TRP A 113 -0.65 11.36 -10.19
C TRP A 113 0.88 11.47 -10.23
N HIS A 114 1.60 10.46 -9.72
CA HIS A 114 3.06 10.45 -9.78
C HIS A 114 3.57 10.35 -11.23
N SER A 115 2.94 9.51 -12.06
CA SER A 115 3.30 9.35 -13.48
C SER A 115 3.02 10.63 -14.28
N GLU A 116 1.87 11.26 -14.04
CA GLU A 116 1.49 12.55 -14.63
C GLU A 116 2.43 13.66 -14.18
N ARG A 117 2.85 13.72 -12.91
CA ARG A 117 3.87 14.68 -12.44
C ARG A 117 5.24 14.46 -13.04
N SER A 118 5.63 13.21 -13.30
CA SER A 118 6.85 12.91 -14.05
C SER A 118 6.79 13.46 -15.48
N PHE A 119 5.58 13.61 -16.04
CA PHE A 119 5.32 14.17 -17.37
C PHE A 119 5.06 15.69 -17.35
N GLU A 120 4.45 16.23 -16.30
CA GLU A 120 4.25 17.68 -16.07
C GLU A 120 5.55 18.38 -15.67
N GLN A 121 6.53 17.69 -15.09
CA GLN A 121 7.91 18.21 -15.05
C GLN A 121 8.48 18.50 -16.44
N GLN A 122 7.89 17.95 -17.50
CA GLN A 122 8.17 18.26 -18.90
C GLN A 122 7.09 19.16 -19.56
N SER A 123 5.94 19.40 -18.92
CA SER A 123 4.83 20.19 -19.47
C SER A 123 4.11 21.03 -18.39
N SER A 124 4.15 22.35 -18.56
CA SER A 124 3.82 23.35 -17.53
C SER A 124 2.32 23.58 -17.28
N VAL A 125 1.56 22.58 -16.82
CA VAL A 125 0.14 22.76 -16.47
C VAL A 125 -0.11 22.39 -15.00
N PRO A 126 -0.63 23.30 -14.16
CA PRO A 126 -0.94 23.00 -12.76
C PRO A 126 -2.44 22.74 -12.55
N SER A 127 -2.86 21.47 -12.57
CA SER A 127 -4.24 21.03 -12.17
C SER A 127 -4.25 20.13 -10.92
N SER A 128 -3.14 20.12 -10.19
CA SER A 128 -2.74 18.96 -9.37
C SER A 128 -3.36 18.86 -7.96
N GLY A 129 -3.96 19.92 -7.43
CA GLY A 129 -4.41 19.97 -6.02
C GLY A 129 -5.61 19.08 -5.69
N ILE A 130 -6.64 19.07 -6.54
CA ILE A 130 -7.84 18.22 -6.34
C ILE A 130 -7.49 16.74 -6.54
N LEU A 131 -6.62 16.45 -7.52
CA LEU A 131 -6.16 15.09 -7.77
C LEU A 131 -5.33 14.53 -6.60
N LEU A 132 -4.50 15.37 -5.95
CA LEU A 132 -3.67 14.95 -4.82
C LEU A 132 -4.49 14.52 -3.59
N LEU A 133 -5.62 15.18 -3.33
CA LEU A 133 -6.55 14.80 -2.25
C LEU A 133 -7.22 13.44 -2.48
N GLN A 134 -7.29 12.98 -3.73
CA GLN A 134 -7.82 11.68 -4.11
C GLN A 134 -6.74 10.59 -4.13
N THR A 135 -5.60 10.83 -3.49
CA THR A 135 -4.48 9.89 -3.35
C THR A 135 -4.21 9.53 -1.89
N LEU A 136 -3.26 8.62 -1.66
CA LEU A 136 -2.74 8.30 -0.33
C LEU A 136 -1.85 9.39 0.28
N TYR A 137 -1.56 10.49 -0.42
CA TYR A 137 -0.60 11.50 0.01
C TYR A 137 -0.89 12.09 1.40
N PHE A 138 -2.16 12.34 1.73
CA PHE A 138 -2.57 12.86 3.03
C PHE A 138 -3.02 11.78 4.02
N ALA A 139 -2.90 10.50 3.68
CA ALA A 139 -3.29 9.42 4.58
C ALA A 139 -2.34 9.36 5.78
N ASP A 140 -2.90 9.11 6.98
CA ASP A 140 -2.12 8.88 8.19
C ASP A 140 -1.27 7.61 8.05
N GLN A 141 0.03 7.71 8.32
CA GLN A 141 0.97 6.63 8.12
C GLN A 141 0.62 5.42 8.96
N ARG A 142 0.28 5.61 10.25
CA ARG A 142 0.00 4.49 11.15
C ARG A 142 -1.26 3.75 10.71
N LYS A 143 -2.33 4.47 10.38
CA LYS A 143 -3.56 3.87 9.87
C LYS A 143 -3.33 3.12 8.55
N ALA A 144 -2.48 3.65 7.68
CA ALA A 144 -2.13 2.99 6.42
C ALA A 144 -1.33 1.70 6.66
N GLU A 145 -0.32 1.73 7.53
CA GLU A 145 0.48 0.55 7.88
C GLU A 145 -0.36 -0.54 8.55
N ASP A 146 -1.28 -0.16 9.45
CA ASP A 146 -2.23 -1.09 10.06
C ASP A 146 -3.13 -1.74 9.00
N ALA A 147 -3.71 -0.95 8.09
CA ALA A 147 -4.55 -1.46 7.01
C ALA A 147 -3.80 -2.38 6.03
N ILE A 148 -2.57 -2.02 5.65
CA ILE A 148 -1.72 -2.88 4.79
C ILE A 148 -1.39 -4.17 5.52
N THR A 149 -1.10 -4.11 6.82
CA THR A 149 -0.83 -5.30 7.63
C THR A 149 -2.05 -6.22 7.70
N GLU A 150 -3.26 -5.67 7.88
CA GLU A 150 -4.51 -6.45 7.87
C GLU A 150 -4.78 -7.09 6.50
N LEU A 151 -4.55 -6.36 5.40
CA LEU A 151 -4.62 -6.91 4.05
C LEU A 151 -3.68 -8.11 3.88
N LEU A 152 -2.43 -8.00 4.34
CA LEU A 152 -1.43 -9.07 4.25
C LEU A 152 -1.79 -10.29 5.09
N VAL A 153 -2.34 -10.09 6.30
CA VAL A 153 -2.83 -11.19 7.15
C VAL A 153 -3.99 -11.91 6.46
N GLY A 154 -4.99 -11.16 5.98
CA GLY A 154 -6.15 -11.73 5.27
C GLY A 154 -5.72 -12.49 4.02
N LEU A 155 -4.81 -11.91 3.23
CA LEU A 155 -4.26 -12.53 2.03
C LEU A 155 -3.50 -13.84 2.36
N ASN A 156 -2.65 -13.84 3.40
CA ASN A 156 -1.98 -15.05 3.88
C ASN A 156 -2.96 -16.12 4.36
N CYS A 157 -4.06 -15.74 5.02
CA CYS A 157 -5.13 -16.68 5.40
C CYS A 157 -5.79 -17.29 4.16
N LEU A 158 -6.23 -16.47 3.21
CA LEU A 158 -6.89 -16.92 1.97
C LEU A 158 -6.01 -17.89 1.15
N TRP A 159 -4.70 -17.64 1.06
CA TRP A 159 -3.76 -18.54 0.40
C TRP A 159 -3.66 -19.90 1.08
N ARG A 160 -3.65 -19.94 2.42
CA ARG A 160 -3.60 -21.19 3.17
C ARG A 160 -4.85 -22.05 2.98
N TYR A 161 -6.03 -21.44 2.81
CA TYR A 161 -7.25 -22.17 2.50
C TYR A 161 -7.27 -22.74 1.08
N ARG A 162 -6.75 -21.99 0.10
CA ARG A 162 -6.75 -22.39 -1.32
C ARG A 162 -5.76 -23.51 -1.65
N LEU A 163 -4.71 -23.70 -0.83
CA LEU A 163 -3.73 -24.77 -1.02
C LEU A 163 -4.19 -26.15 -0.48
N ILE A 164 -5.36 -26.23 0.15
CA ILE A 164 -5.88 -27.45 0.79
C ILE A 164 -7.05 -28.07 -0.03
N TYR A 165 -7.46 -27.42 -1.12
CA TYR A 165 -8.47 -27.91 -2.06
C TYR A 165 -7.90 -28.04 -3.47
#